data_AF-A0A958H142-F1
#
_entry.id   AF-A0A958H142-F1
#
_cell.length_a   1.000
_cell.length_b   1.000
_cell.length_c   1.000
_cell.angle_alpha   90.00
_cell.angle_beta   90.00
_cell.angle_gamma   90.00
#
_symmetry.space_group_name_H-M   'P 1'
#
loop_
_entity.id
_entity.type
_entity.pdbx_description
1 polymer ?
#
loop_
_entity_poly.entity_id
_entity_poly.type
_entity_poly.pdbx_seq_one_letter_code
_entity_poly.pdbx_strand_id
1 'polypeptide(L)' 'VDIYREAPLFNSLRSPEQFEGRCGLCEFVGVCGGSRSRAYAMTGDPLAEEPFCTYQPGSWPFKEELAEKLGDR' A
#
# COMPACT_ATOMS: atom_id res chain seq x y z
N VAL A 1 19.61 -13.74 7.90
CA VAL A 1 18.55 -13.50 6.89
C VAL A 1 17.18 -13.34 7.57
N ASP A 2 17.05 -13.87 8.78
CA ASP A 2 15.80 -13.98 9.55
C ASP A 2 15.15 -12.63 9.86
N ILE A 3 15.91 -11.57 10.19
CA ILE A 3 15.33 -10.23 10.41
C ILE A 3 14.51 -9.76 9.19
N TYR A 4 15.06 -9.91 7.98
CA TYR A 4 14.35 -9.50 6.77
C TYR A 4 13.11 -10.34 6.51
N ARG A 5 13.16 -11.65 6.78
CA ARG A 5 12.08 -12.58 6.46
C ARG A 5 10.97 -12.60 7.51
N GLU A 6 11.33 -12.46 8.79
CA GLU A 6 10.44 -12.80 9.90
C GLU A 6 10.12 -11.62 10.81
N ALA A 7 10.87 -10.51 10.76
CA ALA A 7 10.57 -9.39 11.66
C ALA A 7 9.18 -8.82 11.36
N PRO A 8 8.34 -8.56 12.38
CA PRO A 8 6.96 -8.13 12.20
C PRO A 8 6.81 -6.94 11.26
N LEU A 9 7.71 -5.95 11.37
CA LEU A 9 7.71 -4.78 10.49
C LEU A 9 7.82 -5.17 9.01
N PHE A 10 8.77 -6.03 8.65
CA PHE A 10 8.94 -6.42 7.24
C PHE A 10 7.78 -7.26 6.72
N ASN A 11 7.12 -8.02 7.59
CA ASN A 11 5.91 -8.76 7.23
C ASN A 11 4.73 -7.83 7.02
N SER A 12 4.47 -6.89 7.93
CA SER A 12 3.42 -5.86 7.75
C SER A 12 3.65 -5.00 6.50
N LEU A 13 4.90 -4.64 6.19
CA LEU A 13 5.23 -3.90 4.97
C LEU A 13 4.98 -4.68 3.66
N ARG A 14 4.87 -6.02 3.73
CA ARG A 14 4.55 -6.90 2.60
C ARG A 14 3.09 -7.32 2.56
N SER A 15 2.29 -6.82 3.49
CA SER A 15 0.86 -7.08 3.62
C SER A 15 0.07 -5.80 3.30
N PRO A 16 -0.19 -5.50 2.01
CA PRO A 16 -1.01 -4.37 1.58
C PRO A 16 -2.34 -4.21 2.34
N GLU A 17 -2.94 -5.31 2.76
CA GLU A 17 -4.17 -5.37 3.54
C GLU A 17 -4.07 -4.72 4.93
N GLN A 18 -2.85 -4.50 5.42
CA GLN A 18 -2.59 -3.80 6.68
C GLN A 18 -2.37 -2.29 6.48
N PHE A 19 -2.32 -1.79 5.25
CA PHE A 19 -2.16 -0.36 5.02
C PHE A 19 -3.43 0.39 5.37
N GLU A 20 -3.27 1.56 5.97
CA GLU A 20 -4.39 2.37 6.43
C GLU A 20 -4.76 3.46 5.41
N GLY A 21 -5.87 4.16 5.67
CA GLY A 21 -6.34 5.29 4.89
C GLY A 21 -6.54 4.97 3.41
N ARG A 22 -6.21 5.92 2.54
CA ARG A 22 -6.40 5.76 1.08
C ARG A 22 -5.58 4.61 0.51
N CYS A 23 -4.41 4.32 1.06
CA CYS A 23 -3.55 3.23 0.58
C CYS A 23 -4.22 1.87 0.78
N GLY A 24 -4.87 1.63 1.92
CA GLY A 24 -5.59 0.37 2.19
C GLY A 24 -6.82 0.12 1.31
N LEU A 25 -7.37 1.17 0.71
CA LEU A 25 -8.56 1.10 -0.15
C LEU A 25 -8.23 1.18 -1.64
N CYS A 26 -6.97 1.39 -2.01
CA CYS A 26 -6.55 1.72 -3.36
C CYS A 26 -6.46 0.46 -4.24
N GLU A 27 -7.06 0.53 -5.42
CA GLU A 27 -7.01 -0.51 -6.45
C GLU A 27 -5.59 -0.77 -7.01
N PHE A 28 -4.61 0.06 -6.65
CA PHE A 28 -3.20 -0.10 -7.00
C PHE A 28 -2.32 -0.55 -5.82
N VAL A 29 -2.90 -0.89 -4.66
CA VAL A 29 -2.12 -1.15 -3.43
C VAL A 29 -1.10 -2.27 -3.60
N GLY A 30 -1.42 -3.30 -4.38
CA GLY A 30 -0.52 -4.43 -4.65
C GLY A 30 0.77 -4.08 -5.41
N VAL A 31 0.85 -2.91 -6.07
CA VAL A 31 2.03 -2.49 -6.87
C VAL A 31 2.58 -1.13 -6.46
N CYS A 32 1.75 -0.22 -5.97
CA CYS A 32 2.15 1.10 -5.53
C CYS A 32 2.38 1.13 -4.03
N GLY A 33 1.33 0.94 -3.24
CA GLY A 33 1.34 1.06 -1.78
C GLY A 33 1.59 2.50 -1.28
N GLY A 34 2.47 3.26 -1.93
CA GLY A 34 3.02 4.54 -1.49
C GLY A 34 4.39 4.39 -0.81
N SER A 35 5.06 5.51 -0.54
CA SER A 35 6.32 5.51 0.20
C SER A 35 6.10 5.22 1.69
N ARG A 36 6.51 4.03 2.14
CA ARG A 36 6.41 3.61 3.55
C ARG A 36 7.36 4.39 4.46
N SER A 37 8.52 4.79 3.92
CA SER A 37 9.45 5.66 4.63
C SER A 37 8.88 7.07 4.85
N ARG A 38 8.15 7.63 3.86
CA ARG A 38 7.50 8.94 4.04
C ARG A 38 6.33 8.87 5.02
N ALA A 39 5.49 7.83 4.94
CA ALA A 39 4.42 7.61 5.91
C ALA A 39 5.00 7.64 7.34
N TYR A 40 6.01 6.80 7.60
CA TYR A 40 6.69 6.77 8.89
C TYR A 40 7.29 8.12 9.31
N ALA A 41 7.99 8.80 8.40
CA ALA A 41 8.62 10.09 8.72
C ALA A 41 7.62 11.19 9.10
N MET A 42 6.40 11.13 8.57
CA MET A 42 5.37 12.15 8.78
C MET A 42 4.40 11.80 9.91
N THR A 43 4.16 10.52 10.18
CA THR A 43 3.13 10.07 11.14
C THR A 43 3.68 9.25 12.31
N GLY A 44 4.91 8.72 12.19
CA GLY A 44 5.43 7.71 13.10
C GLY A 44 4.90 6.29 12.85
N ASP A 45 4.06 6.10 11.83
CA ASP A 45 3.49 4.81 11.45
C ASP A 45 3.82 4.48 9.97
N PRO A 46 4.56 3.40 9.70
CA PRO A 46 4.90 3.01 8.34
C PRO A 46 3.71 2.43 7.54
N LEU A 47 2.60 2.09 8.20
CA LEU A 47 1.39 1.52 7.59
C LEU A 47 0.34 2.59 7.25
N ALA A 48 0.49 3.80 7.78
CA ALA A 48 -0.33 4.95 7.46
C ALA A 48 -0.34 5.28 5.95
N GLU A 49 -1.34 6.06 5.52
CA GLU A 49 -1.42 6.52 4.14
C GLU A 49 -0.19 7.37 3.74
N GLU A 50 0.15 7.35 2.44
CA GLU A 50 1.20 8.21 1.90
C GLU A 50 0.64 9.63 1.75
N PRO A 51 1.20 10.64 2.46
CA PRO A 51 0.55 11.94 2.60
C PRO A 51 0.60 12.81 1.33
N PHE A 52 1.45 12.47 0.35
CA PHE A 52 1.67 13.25 -0.87
C PHE A 52 0.99 12.62 -2.09
N CYS A 53 0.38 11.45 -1.93
CA CYS A 53 -0.42 10.83 -2.96
C CYS A 53 -1.64 11.72 -3.26
N THR A 54 -1.78 12.15 -4.51
CA THR A 54 -2.94 12.94 -4.98
C THR A 54 -4.03 12.07 -5.61
N TYR A 55 -3.80 10.76 -5.68
CA TYR A 55 -4.74 9.82 -6.26
C TYR A 55 -5.96 9.61 -5.36
N GLN A 56 -7.14 9.47 -5.97
CA GLN A 56 -8.38 9.12 -5.28
C GLN A 56 -8.74 7.67 -5.59
N PRO A 57 -8.76 6.77 -4.58
CA PRO A 57 -9.21 5.38 -4.77
C PRO A 57 -10.56 5.28 -5.47
N GLY A 58 -10.68 4.35 -6.41
CA GLY A 58 -11.88 4.10 -7.20
C GLY A 58 -12.14 5.08 -8.35
N SER A 59 -11.26 6.08 -8.56
CA SER A 59 -11.37 7.05 -9.66
C SER A 59 -10.84 6.52 -10.99
N TRP A 60 -10.16 5.37 -11.01
CA TRP A 60 -9.65 4.78 -12.25
C TRP A 60 -10.81 4.32 -13.15
N PRO A 61 -10.85 4.74 -14.43
CA PRO A 61 -11.98 4.46 -15.30
C PRO A 61 -11.98 3.03 -15.86
N PHE A 62 -10.82 2.37 -15.95
CA PHE A 62 -10.63 1.06 -16.60
C PHE A 62 -10.60 -0.06 -15.56
N LYS A 63 -11.75 -0.33 -14.93
CA LYS A 63 -11.84 -1.25 -13.79
C LYS A 63 -11.67 -2.72 -14.21
N GLU A 64 -12.22 -3.11 -15.36
CA GLU A 64 -12.08 -4.49 -15.84
C GLU A 64 -10.62 -4.83 -16.19
N GLU A 65 -9.93 -3.94 -16.91
CA GLU A 65 -8.53 -4.15 -17.28
C GLU A 65 -7.61 -4.16 -16.06
N LEU A 66 -7.95 -3.36 -15.04
CA LEU A 66 -7.22 -3.37 -13.79
C LEU A 66 -7.41 -4.68 -13.05
N ALA A 67 -8.64 -5.19 -12.96
CA ALA A 67 -8.93 -6.48 -12.34
C ALA A 67 -8.21 -7.63 -13.08
N GLU A 68 -8.17 -7.60 -14.41
CA GLU A 68 -7.44 -8.58 -15.23
C GLU A 68 -5.93 -8.56 -14.91
N LYS A 69 -5.35 -7.37 -14.69
CA LYS A 69 -3.90 -7.21 -14.51
C LYS A 69 -3.42 -7.34 -13.08
N LEU A 70 -4.23 -6.93 -12.10
CA LEU A 70 -3.84 -6.78 -10.70
C LEU A 70 -4.75 -7.51 -9.70
N GLY A 71 -5.82 -8.19 -10.13
CA GLY A 71 -6.85 -8.76 -9.25
C GLY A 71 -6.42 -9.94 -8.37
N ASP A 72 -5.21 -10.47 -8.55
CA ASP A 72 -4.66 -11.59 -7.78
C ASP A 72 -3.86 -11.15 -6.53
N ARG A 73 -3.95 -9.88 -6.12
CA ARG A 73 -3.36 -9.39 -4.86
C ARG A 73 -4.37 -8.66 -4.00
#